data_AF-A0A660QDK9-F1
#
_entry.id   AF-A0A660QDK9-F1
#
_cell.length_a   1.000
_cell.length_b   1.000
_cell.length_c   1.000
_cell.angle_alpha   90.00
_cell.angle_beta   90.00
_cell.angle_gamma   90.00
#
_symmetry.space_group_name_H-M   'P 1'
#
loop_
_entity.id
_entity.type
_entity.pdbx_description
1 polymer ?
#
loop_
_entity_poly.entity_id
_entity_poly.type
_entity_poly.pdbx_seq_one_letter_code
_entity_poly.pdbx_strand_id
1 'polypeptide(L)'
;MTNAVSEKPRRIAALDQLRGYAIFGMLLVNAKGLFGLDFVQLKHHKEIFTFADTIAPLFMFIVGMGMRLSWLRRSRRVGVQETRKSMFKRFSILALIAFAIYPGWYWDALMDIGLAGLLAVLLIDKKTWIRIVGAFGMVGVYQAIHMFTSYGQWNTGAIKYGSENTPLLVKLIPMQSDLFGSTLNGGPLGPMSWCMMLLLGTVAYDMMAAKDEKKFFVGSLAWGIGLCAAAYALHVPWGEFKEAWPFSARYMTAPFPLWASGLCFFQLLAFYVVCDKLHFRIPSLTCIGMNPLFIYIISILLIDVIEGLDVLEMSLPAGFGGFALFYGIFVALAYWMCRKNIYIKI
;
A
#
# COMPACT_ATOMS: atom_id res chain seq x y z
N MET A 1 27.97 28.99 -26.31
CA MET A 1 26.69 28.26 -26.19
C MET A 1 27.00 26.89 -25.59
N THR A 2 26.85 26.74 -24.27
CA THR A 2 27.09 25.48 -23.56
C THR A 2 25.90 24.55 -23.78
N ASN A 3 26.11 23.50 -24.56
CA ASN A 3 25.16 22.40 -24.74
C ASN A 3 24.97 21.69 -23.40
N ALA A 4 23.97 22.11 -22.62
CA ALA A 4 23.44 21.33 -21.52
C ALA A 4 22.75 20.11 -22.13
N VAL A 5 23.49 19.01 -22.28
CA VAL A 5 22.91 17.69 -22.50
C VAL A 5 21.97 17.47 -21.31
N SER A 6 20.67 17.58 -21.57
CA SER A 6 19.63 17.25 -20.61
C SER A 6 19.81 15.77 -20.25
N GLU A 7 20.55 15.48 -19.18
CA GLU A 7 20.60 14.14 -18.59
C GLU A 7 19.15 13.70 -18.39
N LYS A 8 18.73 12.68 -19.14
CA LYS A 8 17.45 12.02 -18.88
C LYS A 8 17.48 11.62 -17.41
N PRO A 9 16.48 12.00 -16.59
CA PRO A 9 16.51 11.71 -15.17
C PRO A 9 16.71 10.21 -14.97
N ARG A 10 17.85 9.83 -14.38
CA ARG A 10 18.23 8.43 -14.14
C ARG A 10 17.10 7.76 -13.36
N ARG A 11 16.36 6.87 -14.04
CA ARG A 11 15.30 6.07 -13.41
C ARG A 11 15.94 5.21 -12.32
N ILE A 12 15.29 5.14 -11.17
CA ILE A 12 15.75 4.32 -10.04
C ILE A 12 15.25 2.91 -10.29
N ALA A 13 16.15 1.99 -10.64
CA ALA A 13 15.79 0.68 -11.16
C ALA A 13 15.06 -0.16 -10.11
N ALA A 14 15.56 -0.15 -8.87
CA ALA A 14 14.89 -0.80 -7.75
C ALA A 14 13.45 -0.31 -7.58
N LEU A 15 13.20 0.99 -7.72
CA LEU A 15 11.86 1.54 -7.53
C LEU A 15 10.87 1.04 -8.59
N ASP A 16 11.29 0.95 -9.85
CA ASP A 16 10.42 0.43 -10.92
C ASP A 16 10.19 -1.08 -10.78
N GLN A 17 11.23 -1.84 -10.42
CA GLN A 17 11.14 -3.29 -10.18
C GLN A 17 10.25 -3.62 -8.98
N LEU A 18 10.41 -2.88 -7.88
CA LEU A 18 9.65 -3.07 -6.66
C LEU A 18 8.16 -2.73 -6.87
N ARG A 19 7.85 -1.71 -7.70
CA ARG A 19 6.45 -1.46 -8.13
C ARG A 19 5.89 -2.64 -8.90
N GLY A 20 6.63 -3.14 -9.89
CA GLY A 20 6.21 -4.29 -10.69
C GLY A 20 5.95 -5.53 -9.82
N TYR A 21 6.84 -5.78 -8.86
CA TYR A 21 6.69 -6.87 -7.90
C TYR A 21 5.44 -6.71 -7.03
N ALA A 22 5.18 -5.51 -6.52
CA ALA A 22 3.98 -5.24 -5.74
C ALA A 22 2.70 -5.46 -6.58
N ILE A 23 2.67 -5.05 -7.86
CA ILE A 23 1.53 -5.34 -8.75
C ILE A 23 1.38 -6.85 -8.97
N PHE A 24 2.48 -7.57 -9.25
CA PHE A 24 2.44 -9.03 -9.38
C PHE A 24 1.84 -9.68 -8.13
N GLY A 25 2.27 -9.25 -6.93
CA GLY A 25 1.72 -9.73 -5.67
C GLY A 25 0.22 -9.44 -5.52
N MET A 26 -0.23 -8.24 -5.90
CA MET A 26 -1.66 -7.88 -5.84
C MET A 26 -2.48 -8.74 -6.80
N LEU A 27 -1.99 -8.98 -8.02
CA LEU A 27 -2.64 -9.89 -8.98
C LEU A 27 -2.75 -11.30 -8.42
N LEU A 28 -1.69 -11.82 -7.79
CA LEU A 28 -1.68 -13.16 -7.21
C LEU A 28 -2.67 -13.29 -6.05
N VAL A 29 -2.62 -12.36 -5.09
CA VAL A 29 -3.45 -12.42 -3.88
C VAL A 29 -4.92 -12.19 -4.20
N ASN A 30 -5.23 -11.30 -5.16
CA ASN A 30 -6.62 -11.01 -5.54
C ASN A 30 -7.21 -12.11 -6.41
N ALA A 31 -6.45 -12.65 -7.36
CA ALA A 31 -6.96 -13.67 -8.28
C ALA A 31 -6.83 -15.12 -7.77
N LYS A 32 -6.25 -15.36 -6.58
CA LYS A 32 -6.04 -16.73 -6.04
C LYS A 32 -7.29 -17.60 -6.06
N GLY A 33 -8.47 -17.01 -5.80
CA GLY A 33 -9.75 -17.70 -5.74
C GLY A 33 -10.17 -18.27 -7.09
N LEU A 34 -9.94 -17.50 -8.16
CA LEU A 34 -10.20 -17.91 -9.55
C LEU A 34 -9.39 -19.14 -10.00
N PHE A 35 -8.28 -19.42 -9.32
CA PHE A 35 -7.33 -20.47 -9.71
C PHE A 35 -7.21 -21.59 -8.69
N GLY A 36 -8.09 -21.64 -7.67
CA GLY A 36 -8.04 -22.65 -6.61
C GLY A 36 -6.75 -22.64 -5.78
N LEU A 37 -6.02 -21.52 -5.74
CA LEU A 37 -4.75 -21.39 -5.02
C LEU A 37 -4.98 -21.06 -3.54
N ASP A 38 -5.49 -22.04 -2.79
CA ASP A 38 -5.98 -21.87 -1.42
C ASP A 38 -4.91 -21.93 -0.33
N PHE A 39 -3.77 -21.26 -0.54
CA PHE A 39 -2.67 -21.26 0.44
C PHE A 39 -2.90 -20.23 1.55
N VAL A 40 -2.60 -20.60 2.80
CA VAL A 40 -2.67 -19.68 3.97
C VAL A 40 -1.88 -18.39 3.71
N GLN A 41 -0.72 -18.50 3.06
CA GLN A 41 0.14 -17.35 2.76
C GLN A 41 -0.50 -16.34 1.78
N LEU A 42 -1.51 -16.75 1.00
CA LEU A 42 -2.23 -15.87 0.07
C LEU A 42 -3.49 -15.26 0.67
N LYS A 43 -3.77 -15.46 1.97
CA LYS A 43 -4.98 -14.97 2.65
C LYS A 43 -4.65 -13.96 3.75
N HIS A 44 -5.58 -13.03 3.98
CA HIS A 44 -5.53 -12.10 5.12
C HIS A 44 -6.14 -12.76 6.37
N HIS A 45 -5.30 -13.02 7.37
CA HIS A 45 -5.72 -13.65 8.62
C HIS A 45 -6.08 -12.62 9.70
N LYS A 46 -6.86 -13.02 10.71
CA LYS A 46 -7.23 -12.16 11.85
C LYS A 46 -6.13 -12.01 12.89
N GLU A 47 -5.24 -13.00 12.98
CA GLU A 47 -4.24 -13.07 14.05
C GLU A 47 -2.78 -12.99 13.57
N ILE A 48 -2.51 -13.52 12.37
CA ILE A 48 -1.15 -13.74 11.88
C ILE A 48 -0.88 -12.93 10.61
N PHE A 49 0.38 -12.53 10.46
CA PHE A 49 0.89 -11.85 9.28
C PHE A 49 1.25 -12.88 8.19
N THR A 50 0.75 -12.70 6.98
CA THR A 50 1.04 -13.59 5.84
C THR A 50 1.77 -12.86 4.70
N PHE A 51 2.17 -13.60 3.66
CA PHE A 51 2.71 -13.00 2.45
C PHE A 51 1.74 -11.98 1.82
N ALA A 52 0.43 -12.26 1.82
CA ALA A 52 -0.59 -11.34 1.32
C ALA A 52 -0.52 -9.97 2.01
N ASP A 53 -0.21 -9.96 3.31
CA ASP A 53 -0.10 -8.74 4.10
C ASP A 53 1.16 -7.90 3.80
N THR A 54 2.14 -8.43 3.05
CA THR A 54 3.33 -7.66 2.64
C THR A 54 3.06 -6.71 1.47
N ILE A 55 2.04 -7.02 0.65
CA ILE A 55 1.94 -6.48 -0.71
C ILE A 55 1.40 -5.05 -0.72
N ALA A 56 0.23 -4.82 -0.12
CA ALA A 56 -0.37 -3.48 -0.08
C ALA A 56 0.52 -2.47 0.68
N PRO A 57 1.12 -2.81 1.84
CA PRO A 57 2.07 -1.92 2.52
C PRO A 57 3.29 -1.57 1.66
N LEU A 58 3.85 -2.55 0.95
CA LEU A 58 4.97 -2.32 0.03
C LEU A 58 4.58 -1.34 -1.08
N PHE A 59 3.40 -1.55 -1.69
CA PHE A 59 2.91 -0.64 -2.72
C PHE A 59 2.74 0.78 -2.17
N MET A 60 2.12 0.93 -0.99
CA MET A 60 1.95 2.21 -0.31
C MET A 60 3.27 2.90 -0.01
N PHE A 61 4.26 2.16 0.48
CA PHE A 61 5.59 2.67 0.75
C PHE A 61 6.25 3.23 -0.52
N ILE A 62 6.13 2.52 -1.64
CA ILE A 62 6.65 2.96 -2.94
C ILE A 62 5.89 4.17 -3.49
N VAL A 63 4.56 4.20 -3.32
CA VAL A 63 3.75 5.38 -3.65
C VAL A 63 4.26 6.58 -2.85
N GLY A 64 4.62 6.40 -1.58
CA GLY A 64 5.25 7.41 -0.73
C GLY A 64 6.57 7.93 -1.30
N MET A 65 7.46 7.02 -1.70
CA MET A 65 8.72 7.40 -2.38
C MET A 65 8.47 8.20 -3.67
N GLY A 66 7.55 7.72 -4.52
CA GLY A 66 7.18 8.38 -5.78
C GLY A 66 6.52 9.75 -5.56
N MET A 67 5.68 9.85 -4.53
CA MET A 67 5.02 11.08 -4.10
C MET A 67 6.06 12.13 -3.70
N ARG A 68 7.06 11.76 -2.90
CA ARG A 68 8.15 12.65 -2.49
C ARG A 68 9.03 13.10 -3.66
N LEU A 69 9.40 12.19 -4.55
CA LEU A 69 10.13 12.51 -5.78
C LEU A 69 9.37 13.52 -6.65
N SER A 70 8.07 13.28 -6.86
CA SER A 70 7.20 14.14 -7.66
C SER A 70 7.04 15.52 -7.02
N TRP A 71 6.84 15.55 -5.69
CA TRP A 71 6.74 16.77 -4.91
C TRP A 71 7.96 17.68 -5.09
N LEU A 72 9.17 17.13 -4.90
CA LEU A 72 10.41 17.90 -5.00
C LEU A 72 10.64 18.46 -6.41
N ARG A 73 10.29 17.70 -7.45
CA ARG A 73 10.41 18.17 -8.84
C ARG A 73 9.40 19.26 -9.18
N ARG A 74 8.14 19.08 -8.77
CA ARG A 74 7.04 19.99 -9.12
C ARG A 74 7.10 21.29 -8.30
N SER A 75 7.36 21.20 -7.00
CA SER A 75 7.43 22.38 -6.12
C SER A 75 8.51 23.38 -6.53
N ARG A 76 9.63 22.92 -7.08
CA ARG A 76 10.67 23.79 -7.66
C ARG A 76 10.22 24.55 -8.91
N ARG A 77 9.23 24.02 -9.65
CA ARG A 77 8.75 24.61 -10.92
C ARG A 77 7.55 25.52 -10.72
N VAL A 78 6.60 25.12 -9.88
CA VAL A 78 5.30 25.82 -9.74
C VAL A 78 4.99 26.25 -8.31
N GLY A 79 5.91 26.04 -7.36
CA GLY A 79 5.72 26.39 -5.96
C GLY A 79 4.99 25.30 -5.14
N VAL A 80 5.03 25.47 -3.82
CA VAL A 80 4.49 24.52 -2.83
C VAL A 80 2.96 24.43 -2.89
N GLN A 81 2.26 25.55 -2.96
CA GLN A 81 0.79 25.57 -2.91
C GLN A 81 0.16 24.87 -4.12
N GLU A 82 0.62 25.18 -5.33
CA GLU A 82 0.12 24.53 -6.55
C GLU A 82 0.51 23.05 -6.65
N THR A 83 1.65 22.68 -6.08
CA THR A 83 2.02 21.26 -5.92
C THR A 83 1.06 20.57 -4.96
N ARG A 84 0.71 21.20 -3.84
CA ARG A 84 -0.24 20.66 -2.86
C ARG A 84 -1.62 20.46 -3.45
N LYS A 85 -2.18 21.49 -4.11
CA LYS A 85 -3.48 21.40 -4.79
C LYS A 85 -3.51 20.26 -5.80
N SER A 86 -2.46 20.14 -6.61
CA SER A 86 -2.34 19.06 -7.60
C SER A 86 -2.29 17.67 -6.96
N MET A 87 -1.55 17.49 -5.86
CA MET A 87 -1.47 16.20 -5.16
C MET A 87 -2.77 15.88 -4.41
N PHE A 88 -3.37 16.87 -3.77
CA PHE A 88 -4.67 16.74 -3.13
C PHE A 88 -5.73 16.28 -4.13
N LYS A 89 -5.85 16.98 -5.27
CA LYS A 89 -6.74 16.59 -6.37
C LYS A 89 -6.51 15.15 -6.83
N ARG A 90 -5.24 14.75 -6.99
CA ARG A 90 -4.87 13.39 -7.40
C ARG A 90 -5.39 12.33 -6.43
N PHE A 91 -5.11 12.49 -5.14
CA PHE A 91 -5.55 11.52 -4.14
C PHE A 91 -7.06 11.54 -3.90
N SER A 92 -7.71 12.70 -4.06
CA SER A 92 -9.18 12.78 -4.08
C SER A 92 -9.77 12.02 -5.26
N ILE A 93 -9.20 12.15 -6.47
CA ILE A 93 -9.63 11.38 -7.65
C ILE A 93 -9.45 9.89 -7.40
N LEU A 94 -8.33 9.46 -6.81
CA LEU A 94 -8.11 8.04 -6.48
C LEU A 94 -9.16 7.52 -5.49
N ALA A 95 -9.47 8.26 -4.43
CA ALA A 95 -10.53 7.90 -3.48
C ALA A 95 -11.92 7.85 -4.14
N LEU A 96 -12.22 8.79 -5.06
CA LEU A 96 -13.49 8.79 -5.81
C LEU A 96 -13.59 7.62 -6.79
N ILE A 97 -12.49 7.27 -7.48
CA ILE A 97 -12.43 6.09 -8.34
C ILE A 97 -12.65 4.83 -7.51
N ALA A 98 -11.98 4.70 -6.36
CA ALA A 98 -12.19 3.57 -5.45
C ALA A 98 -13.66 3.48 -5.00
N PHE A 99 -14.25 4.61 -4.61
CA PHE A 99 -15.66 4.67 -4.23
C PHE A 99 -16.60 4.21 -5.36
N ALA A 100 -16.29 4.57 -6.61
CA ALA A 100 -17.10 4.18 -7.76
C ALA A 100 -16.93 2.71 -8.17
N ILE A 101 -15.74 2.12 -7.97
CA ILE A 101 -15.44 0.74 -8.39
C ILE A 101 -15.94 -0.29 -7.38
N TYR A 102 -15.97 0.02 -6.08
CA TYR A 102 -16.25 -0.95 -5.02
C TYR A 102 -17.57 -0.71 -4.25
N PRO A 103 -18.75 -0.74 -4.90
CA PRO A 103 -20.00 -0.70 -4.17
C PRO A 103 -20.09 -1.93 -3.25
N GLY A 104 -20.26 -1.71 -1.94
CA GLY A 104 -20.29 -2.79 -0.94
C GLY A 104 -18.94 -3.18 -0.34
N TRP A 105 -17.81 -2.68 -0.87
CA TRP A 105 -16.46 -3.02 -0.37
C TRP A 105 -15.52 -1.80 -0.32
N TYR A 106 -15.99 -0.73 0.31
CA TYR A 106 -15.38 0.60 0.23
C TYR A 106 -13.97 0.75 0.84
N TRP A 107 -13.60 -0.10 1.81
CA TRP A 107 -12.28 -0.04 2.48
C TRP A 107 -11.25 -0.94 1.81
N ASP A 108 -11.24 -0.98 0.48
CA ASP A 108 -10.22 -1.67 -0.29
C ASP A 108 -8.90 -0.85 -0.34
N ALA A 109 -7.81 -1.51 -0.73
CA ALA A 109 -6.49 -0.91 -0.89
C ALA A 109 -6.51 0.38 -1.73
N LEU A 110 -7.33 0.48 -2.80
CA LEU A 110 -7.40 1.70 -3.60
C LEU A 110 -7.95 2.91 -2.82
N MET A 111 -8.93 2.69 -1.95
CA MET A 111 -9.48 3.73 -1.07
C MET A 111 -8.43 4.19 -0.05
N ASP A 112 -7.73 3.24 0.58
CA ASP A 112 -6.68 3.55 1.55
C ASP A 112 -5.53 4.33 0.92
N ILE A 113 -5.11 3.99 -0.31
CA ILE A 113 -4.12 4.77 -1.08
C ILE A 113 -4.59 6.22 -1.23
N GLY A 114 -5.86 6.44 -1.59
CA GLY A 114 -6.45 7.76 -1.75
C GLY A 114 -6.47 8.54 -0.44
N LEU A 115 -7.13 8.00 0.59
CA LEU A 115 -7.35 8.70 1.86
C LEU A 115 -6.07 8.91 2.66
N ALA A 116 -5.20 7.89 2.75
CA ALA A 116 -3.92 8.04 3.44
C ALA A 116 -2.98 8.98 2.67
N GLY A 117 -3.11 9.04 1.34
CA GLY A 117 -2.42 10.02 0.50
C GLY A 117 -2.84 11.45 0.81
N LEU A 118 -4.14 11.72 1.02
CA LEU A 118 -4.63 13.03 1.46
C LEU A 118 -4.03 13.45 2.80
N LEU A 119 -3.95 12.53 3.77
CA LEU A 119 -3.29 12.77 5.06
C LEU A 119 -1.80 13.05 4.87
N ALA A 120 -1.11 12.28 4.05
CA ALA A 120 0.33 12.42 3.83
C ALA A 120 0.70 13.75 3.14
N VAL A 121 -0.17 14.28 2.27
CA VAL A 121 0.00 15.57 1.59
C VAL A 121 0.07 16.75 2.57
N LEU A 122 -0.51 16.63 3.77
CA LEU A 122 -0.42 17.66 4.81
C LEU A 122 1.00 17.80 5.38
N LEU A 123 1.80 16.74 5.30
CA LEU A 123 3.11 16.64 5.94
C LEU A 123 4.28 16.55 4.95
N ILE A 124 4.01 16.33 3.66
CA ILE A 124 5.04 16.04 2.65
C ILE A 124 6.08 17.15 2.43
N ASP A 125 5.73 18.41 2.66
CA ASP A 125 6.63 19.57 2.58
C ASP A 125 7.47 19.78 3.84
N LYS A 126 7.15 19.07 4.93
CA LYS A 126 7.81 19.26 6.21
C LYS A 126 9.16 18.55 6.26
N LYS A 127 9.95 18.91 7.27
CA LYS A 127 11.24 18.27 7.57
C LYS A 127 11.04 16.76 7.81
N THR A 128 12.07 15.96 7.54
CA THR A 128 12.04 14.50 7.69
C THR A 128 11.55 14.06 9.07
N TRP A 129 12.03 14.68 10.15
CA TRP A 129 11.59 14.33 11.51
C TRP A 129 10.10 14.62 11.76
N ILE A 130 9.53 15.68 11.17
CA ILE A 130 8.09 16.00 11.30
C ILE A 130 7.25 14.92 10.61
N ARG A 131 7.70 14.44 9.44
CA ARG A 131 7.02 13.34 8.74
C ARG A 131 7.10 12.03 9.51
N ILE A 132 8.23 11.76 10.16
CA ILE A 132 8.40 10.59 11.05
C ILE A 132 7.43 10.72 12.24
N VAL A 133 7.44 11.85 12.95
CA VAL A 133 6.52 12.09 14.07
C VAL A 133 5.07 11.99 13.63
N GLY A 134 4.73 12.53 12.46
CA GLY A 134 3.38 12.39 11.89
C GLY A 134 3.02 10.94 11.55
N ALA A 135 3.95 10.14 11.03
CA ALA A 135 3.72 8.72 10.73
C ALA A 135 3.38 7.92 12.00
N PHE A 136 4.20 8.05 13.05
CA PHE A 136 3.95 7.41 14.34
C PHE A 136 2.73 8.01 15.05
N GLY A 137 2.52 9.33 14.95
CA GLY A 137 1.38 10.02 15.53
C GLY A 137 0.05 9.53 14.96
N MET A 138 -0.05 9.33 13.65
CA MET A 138 -1.27 8.79 13.02
C MET A 138 -1.59 7.36 13.50
N VAL A 139 -0.58 6.50 13.62
CA VAL A 139 -0.74 5.16 14.20
C VAL A 139 -1.14 5.24 15.68
N GLY A 140 -0.54 6.13 16.46
CA GLY A 140 -0.88 6.34 17.86
C GLY A 140 -2.32 6.83 18.05
N VAL A 141 -2.77 7.77 17.22
CA VAL A 141 -4.16 8.26 17.22
C VAL A 141 -5.13 7.14 16.83
N TYR A 142 -4.85 6.39 15.76
CA TYR A 142 -5.66 5.23 15.38
C TYR A 142 -5.74 4.19 16.50
N GLN A 143 -4.60 3.85 17.10
CA GLN A 143 -4.53 2.89 18.20
C GLN A 143 -5.33 3.35 19.42
N ALA A 144 -5.24 4.63 19.78
CA ALA A 144 -6.03 5.20 20.88
C ALA A 144 -7.54 5.13 20.60
N ILE A 145 -7.96 5.48 19.39
CA ILE A 145 -9.38 5.35 18.98
C ILE A 145 -9.81 3.87 19.04
N HIS A 146 -8.99 2.96 18.56
CA HIS A 146 -9.26 1.54 18.58
C HIS A 146 -9.36 0.98 20.02
N MET A 147 -8.55 1.46 20.97
CA MET A 147 -8.57 0.97 22.34
C MET A 147 -9.67 1.57 23.20
N PHE A 148 -9.94 2.87 23.04
CA PHE A 148 -10.73 3.64 24.00
C PHE A 148 -12.14 3.98 23.51
N THR A 149 -12.56 3.48 22.34
CA THR A 149 -13.89 3.76 21.79
C THR A 149 -14.58 2.50 21.26
N SER A 150 -15.88 2.59 21.01
CA SER A 150 -16.65 1.51 20.37
C SER A 150 -16.14 1.16 18.96
N TYR A 151 -15.30 2.01 18.35
CA TYR A 151 -14.70 1.75 17.05
C TYR A 151 -13.89 0.45 17.02
N GLY A 152 -13.02 0.20 18.01
CA GLY A 152 -12.22 -1.02 18.02
C GLY A 152 -13.03 -2.29 18.29
N GLN A 153 -14.07 -2.18 19.11
CA GLN A 153 -15.01 -3.29 19.32
C GLN A 153 -15.77 -3.62 18.03
N TRP A 154 -16.15 -2.61 17.25
CA TRP A 154 -16.78 -2.81 15.95
C TRP A 154 -15.78 -3.41 14.95
N ASN A 155 -14.57 -2.85 14.87
CA ASN A 155 -13.52 -3.27 13.95
C ASN A 155 -13.09 -4.73 14.18
N THR A 156 -13.07 -5.17 15.44
CA THR A 156 -12.80 -6.57 15.83
C THR A 156 -13.97 -7.51 15.61
N GLY A 157 -15.18 -6.98 15.40
CA GLY A 157 -16.43 -7.72 15.30
C GLY A 157 -17.01 -8.15 16.65
N ALA A 158 -16.48 -7.61 17.77
CA ALA A 158 -17.00 -7.85 19.11
C ALA A 158 -18.38 -7.21 19.32
N ILE A 159 -18.65 -6.08 18.65
CA ILE A 159 -20.00 -5.50 18.53
C ILE A 159 -20.39 -5.43 17.06
N LYS A 160 -21.67 -5.69 16.78
CA LYS A 160 -22.29 -5.38 15.49
C LYS A 160 -23.22 -4.19 15.68
N TYR A 161 -23.07 -3.18 14.83
CA TYR A 161 -23.97 -2.04 14.81
C TYR A 161 -25.32 -2.47 14.20
N GLY A 162 -26.40 -2.17 14.92
CA GLY A 162 -27.79 -2.46 14.60
C GLY A 162 -28.68 -1.26 14.97
N SER A 163 -29.99 -1.37 14.75
CA SER A 163 -30.93 -0.26 14.93
C SER A 163 -30.83 0.44 16.29
N GLU A 164 -30.52 -0.29 17.36
CA GLU A 164 -30.51 0.23 18.72
C GLU A 164 -29.15 0.81 19.16
N ASN A 165 -28.02 0.22 18.75
CA ASN A 165 -26.68 0.57 19.23
C ASN A 165 -25.82 1.34 18.22
N THR A 166 -26.30 1.58 16.99
CA THR A 166 -25.60 2.43 16.01
C THR A 166 -25.62 3.90 16.45
N PRO A 167 -24.46 4.58 16.54
CA PRO A 167 -24.40 6.01 16.86
C PRO A 167 -25.24 6.85 15.89
N LEU A 168 -25.88 7.92 16.39
CA LEU A 168 -26.75 8.77 15.58
C LEU A 168 -26.04 9.30 14.31
N LEU A 169 -24.78 9.71 14.44
CA LEU A 169 -23.97 10.18 13.31
C LEU A 169 -23.82 9.11 12.23
N VAL A 170 -23.69 7.83 12.60
CA VAL A 170 -23.58 6.72 11.64
C VAL A 170 -24.92 6.46 10.96
N LYS A 171 -26.04 6.54 11.70
CA LYS A 171 -27.41 6.40 11.16
C LYS A 171 -27.74 7.42 10.08
N LEU A 172 -27.14 8.60 10.12
CA LEU A 172 -27.35 9.67 9.15
C LEU A 172 -26.53 9.51 7.86
N ILE A 173 -25.56 8.58 7.84
CA ILE A 173 -24.71 8.34 6.68
C ILE A 173 -25.45 7.45 5.68
N PRO A 174 -25.65 7.91 4.41
CA PRO A 174 -26.17 7.06 3.36
C PRO A 174 -25.28 5.82 3.16
N MET A 175 -25.87 4.67 2.85
CA MET A 175 -25.14 3.41 2.63
C MET A 175 -24.33 2.92 3.85
N GLN A 176 -24.76 3.27 5.07
CA GLN A 176 -24.08 2.85 6.30
C GLN A 176 -23.85 1.33 6.42
N SER A 177 -24.76 0.49 5.88
CA SER A 177 -24.60 -0.97 5.92
C SER A 177 -23.34 -1.42 5.19
N ASP A 178 -23.06 -0.78 4.06
CA ASP A 178 -21.98 -1.14 3.16
C ASP A 178 -20.67 -0.51 3.64
N LEU A 179 -20.75 0.73 4.12
CA LEU A 179 -19.61 1.45 4.70
C LEU A 179 -19.16 0.85 6.03
N PHE A 180 -20.04 0.26 6.83
CA PHE A 180 -19.68 -0.31 8.13
C PHE A 180 -19.77 -1.85 8.17
N GLY A 181 -19.96 -2.49 7.01
CA GLY A 181 -20.03 -3.96 6.88
C GLY A 181 -18.68 -4.63 6.60
N SER A 182 -17.66 -3.88 6.13
CA SER A 182 -16.35 -4.44 5.80
C SER A 182 -15.41 -4.49 7.01
N THR A 183 -14.69 -5.62 7.14
CA THR A 183 -13.78 -5.95 8.27
C THR A 183 -12.32 -6.09 7.83
N LEU A 184 -11.92 -5.37 6.77
CA LEU A 184 -10.56 -5.33 6.28
C LEU A 184 -9.99 -3.91 6.41
N ASN A 185 -8.66 -3.80 6.44
CA ASN A 185 -7.91 -2.55 6.38
C ASN A 185 -8.19 -1.56 7.51
N GLY A 186 -8.76 -2.03 8.62
CA GLY A 186 -9.03 -1.21 9.79
C GLY A 186 -10.19 -0.23 9.63
N GLY A 187 -11.01 -0.38 8.58
CA GLY A 187 -12.23 0.39 8.34
C GLY A 187 -12.03 1.87 7.97
N PRO A 188 -13.03 2.74 8.18
CA PRO A 188 -13.00 4.15 7.78
C PRO A 188 -11.82 4.97 8.33
N LEU A 189 -11.29 4.57 9.48
CA LEU A 189 -10.17 5.21 10.16
C LEU A 189 -8.82 4.54 9.87
N GLY A 190 -8.83 3.37 9.22
CA GLY A 190 -7.66 2.64 8.75
C GLY A 190 -6.64 3.48 7.97
N PRO A 191 -7.05 4.46 7.13
CA PRO A 191 -6.13 5.33 6.41
C PRO A 191 -5.10 6.05 7.30
N MET A 192 -5.38 6.27 8.59
CA MET A 192 -4.40 6.82 9.54
C MET A 192 -3.21 5.88 9.74
N SER A 193 -3.45 4.59 9.95
CA SER A 193 -2.40 3.57 10.04
C SER A 193 -1.68 3.39 8.70
N TRP A 194 -2.42 3.36 7.58
CA TRP A 194 -1.84 3.25 6.24
C TRP A 194 -0.93 4.43 5.86
N CYS A 195 -1.19 5.61 6.41
CA CYS A 195 -0.40 6.83 6.18
C CYS A 195 1.07 6.66 6.62
N MET A 196 1.33 5.78 7.60
CA MET A 196 2.69 5.46 8.05
C MET A 196 3.58 4.99 6.89
N MET A 197 3.11 4.04 6.08
CA MET A 197 3.89 3.49 4.97
C MET A 197 4.21 4.56 3.93
N LEU A 198 3.24 5.42 3.60
CA LEU A 198 3.46 6.54 2.68
C LEU A 198 4.52 7.50 3.21
N LEU A 199 4.40 7.93 4.47
CA LEU A 199 5.32 8.90 5.07
C LEU A 199 6.72 8.32 5.25
N LEU A 200 6.86 7.08 5.70
CA LEU A 200 8.16 6.39 5.79
C LEU A 200 8.75 6.12 4.40
N GLY A 201 7.93 5.87 3.39
CA GLY A 201 8.37 5.85 1.99
C GLY A 201 9.01 7.18 1.58
N THR A 202 8.46 8.33 2.03
CA THR A 202 9.10 9.62 1.77
C THR A 202 10.46 9.80 2.49
N VAL A 203 10.63 9.17 3.65
CA VAL A 203 11.90 9.16 4.41
C VAL A 203 12.93 8.30 3.68
N ALA A 204 12.53 7.10 3.26
CA ALA A 204 13.38 6.18 2.50
C ALA A 204 13.84 6.81 1.17
N TYR A 205 12.96 7.53 0.49
CA TYR A 205 13.34 8.29 -0.70
C TYR A 205 14.39 9.36 -0.39
N ASP A 206 14.23 10.15 0.68
CA ASP A 206 15.20 11.19 1.03
C ASP A 206 16.57 10.59 1.41
N MET A 207 16.59 9.44 2.08
CA MET A 207 17.83 8.69 2.36
C MET A 207 18.52 8.24 1.08
N MET A 208 17.77 7.67 0.14
CA MET A 208 18.30 7.22 -1.15
C MET A 208 18.77 8.41 -2.01
N ALA A 209 18.02 9.51 -1.99
CA ALA A 209 18.34 10.72 -2.76
C ALA A 209 19.59 11.45 -2.26
N ALA A 210 20.00 11.22 -1.01
CA ALA A 210 21.25 11.74 -0.46
C ALA A 210 22.51 11.13 -1.12
N LYS A 211 22.37 10.04 -1.89
CA LYS A 211 23.47 9.34 -2.60
C LYS A 211 24.61 8.84 -1.69
N ASP A 212 24.36 8.72 -0.39
CA ASP A 212 25.28 8.10 0.56
C ASP A 212 24.87 6.63 0.75
N GLU A 213 25.54 5.75 0.01
CA GLU A 213 25.15 4.33 -0.08
C GLU A 213 25.29 3.60 1.26
N LYS A 214 26.35 3.91 2.02
CA LYS A 214 26.58 3.30 3.34
C LYS A 214 25.47 3.73 4.30
N LYS A 215 25.13 5.02 4.36
CA LYS A 215 24.03 5.50 5.21
C LYS A 215 22.68 4.99 4.75
N PHE A 216 22.45 4.85 3.45
CA PHE A 216 21.23 4.26 2.92
C PHE A 216 21.10 2.78 3.33
N PHE A 217 22.17 2.00 3.20
CA PHE A 217 22.20 0.59 3.59
C PHE A 217 21.97 0.42 5.09
N VAL A 218 22.82 1.05 5.92
CA VAL A 218 22.74 0.95 7.38
C VAL A 218 21.43 1.53 7.90
N GLY A 219 20.98 2.66 7.34
CA GLY A 219 19.73 3.29 7.73
C GLY A 219 18.52 2.42 7.39
N SER A 220 18.48 1.79 6.21
CA SER A 220 17.37 0.91 5.82
C SER A 220 17.33 -0.33 6.71
N LEU A 221 18.50 -0.90 7.04
CA LEU A 221 18.60 -2.01 7.98
C LEU A 221 18.15 -1.61 9.38
N ALA A 222 18.60 -0.46 9.88
CA ALA A 222 18.22 0.06 11.19
C ALA A 222 16.72 0.36 11.30
N TRP A 223 16.12 0.98 10.28
CA TRP A 223 14.68 1.17 10.22
C TRP A 223 13.92 -0.15 10.16
N GLY A 224 14.36 -1.09 9.31
CA GLY A 224 13.75 -2.41 9.20
C GLY A 224 13.74 -3.16 10.53
N ILE A 225 14.91 -3.27 11.17
CA ILE A 225 15.07 -3.95 12.47
C ILE A 225 14.29 -3.23 13.56
N GLY A 226 14.46 -1.90 13.67
CA GLY A 226 13.83 -1.11 14.73
C GLY A 226 12.30 -1.16 14.68
N LEU A 227 11.72 -1.05 13.48
CA LEU A 227 10.28 -1.13 13.29
C LEU A 227 9.73 -2.54 13.56
N CYS A 228 10.39 -3.58 13.06
CA CYS A 228 9.98 -4.96 13.34
C CYS A 228 10.10 -5.32 14.83
N ALA A 229 11.17 -4.87 15.49
CA ALA A 229 11.34 -5.08 16.93
C ALA A 229 10.27 -4.34 17.74
N ALA A 230 9.99 -3.08 17.42
CA ALA A 230 8.93 -2.31 18.07
C ALA A 230 7.54 -2.93 17.82
N ALA A 231 7.27 -3.39 16.60
CA ALA A 231 6.05 -4.09 16.27
C ALA A 231 5.87 -5.38 17.07
N TYR A 232 6.92 -6.20 17.16
CA TYR A 232 6.92 -7.43 17.94
C TYR A 232 6.72 -7.16 19.43
N ALA A 233 7.39 -6.13 19.97
CA ALA A 233 7.20 -5.70 21.34
C ALA A 233 5.75 -5.27 21.63
N LEU A 234 5.08 -4.57 20.71
CA LEU A 234 3.67 -4.20 20.85
C LEU A 234 2.70 -5.38 20.64
N HIS A 235 3.09 -6.37 19.85
CA HIS A 235 2.30 -7.56 19.59
C HIS A 235 2.18 -8.44 20.85
N VAL A 236 3.31 -8.76 21.49
CA VAL A 236 3.33 -9.67 22.65
C VAL A 236 2.55 -9.10 23.85
N PRO A 237 1.96 -9.96 24.70
CA PRO A 237 1.29 -9.50 25.91
C PRO A 237 2.31 -8.90 26.91
N TRP A 238 1.88 -7.90 27.68
CA TRP A 238 2.71 -7.24 28.70
C TRP A 238 2.22 -7.61 30.10
N GLY A 239 2.37 -8.88 30.45
CA GLY A 239 1.79 -9.42 31.69
C GLY A 239 0.29 -9.12 31.74
N GLU A 240 -0.17 -8.56 32.85
CA GLU A 240 -1.58 -8.20 33.07
C GLU A 240 -1.96 -6.82 32.47
N PHE A 241 -1.00 -6.01 32.02
CA PHE A 241 -1.27 -4.64 31.56
C PHE A 241 -1.85 -4.55 30.15
N LYS A 242 -1.54 -5.52 29.29
CA LYS A 242 -1.92 -5.51 27.87
C LYS A 242 -1.95 -6.92 27.31
N GLU A 243 -3.11 -7.35 26.80
CA GLU A 243 -3.22 -8.58 26.02
C GLU A 243 -2.47 -8.52 24.69
N ALA A 244 -2.28 -9.66 24.02
CA ALA A 244 -1.64 -9.70 22.72
C ALA A 244 -2.43 -8.86 21.70
N TRP A 245 -1.72 -8.08 20.88
CA TRP A 245 -2.34 -7.34 19.78
C TRP A 245 -2.05 -8.05 18.46
N PRO A 246 -3.05 -8.38 17.65
CA PRO A 246 -2.87 -9.22 16.46
C PRO A 246 -1.99 -8.57 15.40
N PHE A 247 -1.26 -9.40 14.64
CA PHE A 247 -0.64 -8.96 13.40
C PHE A 247 -1.61 -9.15 12.24
N SER A 248 -2.57 -8.22 12.08
CA SER A 248 -3.60 -8.37 11.05
C SER A 248 -3.89 -7.08 10.29
N ALA A 249 -3.89 -7.21 8.96
CA ALA A 249 -4.36 -6.18 8.05
C ALA A 249 -5.84 -5.87 8.24
N ARG A 250 -6.61 -6.76 8.87
CA ARG A 250 -8.03 -6.51 9.16
C ARG A 250 -8.22 -5.38 10.16
N TYR A 251 -7.38 -5.36 11.18
CA TYR A 251 -7.53 -4.42 12.29
C TYR A 251 -6.60 -3.22 12.19
N MET A 252 -5.48 -3.32 11.48
CA MET A 252 -4.51 -2.23 11.29
C MET A 252 -4.04 -1.55 12.60
N THR A 253 -4.10 -2.28 13.71
CA THR A 253 -3.57 -1.85 15.02
C THR A 253 -2.06 -1.73 14.95
N ALA A 254 -1.47 -1.00 15.89
CA ALA A 254 -0.06 -0.56 15.85
C ALA A 254 0.98 -1.63 15.44
N PRO A 255 0.91 -2.91 15.87
CA PRO A 255 1.89 -3.91 15.43
C PRO A 255 1.96 -4.07 13.91
N PHE A 256 0.82 -4.01 13.21
CA PHE A 256 0.75 -4.26 11.78
C PHE A 256 1.51 -3.23 10.92
N PRO A 257 1.20 -1.91 10.95
CA PRO A 257 1.88 -0.94 10.08
C PRO A 257 3.35 -0.76 10.45
N LEU A 258 3.74 -0.98 11.72
CA LEU A 258 5.15 -1.00 12.12
C LEU A 258 5.87 -2.20 11.48
N TRP A 259 5.34 -3.41 11.66
CA TRP A 259 5.94 -4.62 11.09
C TRP A 259 6.05 -4.52 9.57
N ALA A 260 4.95 -4.17 8.91
CA ALA A 260 4.88 -4.04 7.47
C ALA A 260 5.85 -2.96 6.94
N SER A 261 5.94 -1.81 7.61
CA SER A 261 6.91 -0.76 7.23
C SER A 261 8.35 -1.23 7.40
N GLY A 262 8.66 -2.01 8.44
CA GLY A 262 9.98 -2.62 8.61
C GLY A 262 10.33 -3.56 7.45
N LEU A 263 9.40 -4.42 7.05
CA LEU A 263 9.55 -5.28 5.88
C LEU A 263 9.73 -4.49 4.57
N CYS A 264 9.05 -3.35 4.41
CA CYS A 264 9.22 -2.48 3.24
C CYS A 264 10.66 -1.96 3.12
N PHE A 265 11.31 -1.60 4.23
CA PHE A 265 12.72 -1.19 4.22
C PHE A 265 13.66 -2.34 3.82
N PHE A 266 13.42 -3.56 4.32
CA PHE A 266 14.20 -4.72 3.90
C PHE A 266 14.01 -5.05 2.41
N GLN A 267 12.78 -5.00 1.92
CA GLN A 267 12.46 -5.24 0.50
C GLN A 267 13.07 -4.16 -0.39
N LEU A 268 12.98 -2.88 0.00
CA LEU A 268 13.66 -1.79 -0.71
C LEU A 268 15.17 -2.03 -0.76
N LEU A 269 15.79 -2.42 0.36
CA LEU A 269 17.22 -2.68 0.42
C LEU A 269 17.62 -3.87 -0.47
N ALA A 270 16.84 -4.96 -0.44
CA ALA A 270 17.07 -6.13 -1.27
C ALA A 270 17.01 -5.77 -2.77
N PHE A 271 15.97 -5.06 -3.20
CA PHE A 271 15.85 -4.62 -4.60
C PHE A 271 16.91 -3.57 -4.98
N TYR A 272 17.32 -2.71 -4.07
CA TYR A 272 18.44 -1.80 -4.31
C TYR A 272 19.74 -2.57 -4.59
N VAL A 273 20.06 -3.58 -3.79
CA VAL A 273 21.23 -4.44 -4.02
C VAL A 273 21.09 -5.19 -5.35
N VAL A 274 19.97 -5.88 -5.57
CA VAL A 274 19.78 -6.70 -6.79
C VAL A 274 19.76 -5.85 -8.06
N CYS A 275 19.01 -4.74 -8.08
CA CYS A 275 18.74 -3.99 -9.31
C CYS A 275 19.72 -2.84 -9.57
N ASP A 276 20.18 -2.15 -8.52
CA ASP A 276 21.07 -0.99 -8.65
C ASP A 276 22.55 -1.36 -8.42
N LYS A 277 22.86 -2.41 -7.64
CA LYS A 277 24.25 -2.90 -7.47
C LYS A 277 24.63 -4.08 -8.37
N LEU A 278 23.79 -5.11 -8.41
CA LEU A 278 24.04 -6.31 -9.23
C LEU A 278 23.49 -6.16 -10.65
N HIS A 279 22.81 -5.05 -10.95
CA HIS A 279 22.24 -4.73 -12.27
C HIS A 279 21.26 -5.78 -12.82
N PHE A 280 20.70 -6.63 -11.94
CA PHE A 280 19.72 -7.63 -12.33
C PHE A 280 18.32 -7.02 -12.37
N ARG A 281 17.63 -7.17 -13.50
CA ARG A 281 16.29 -6.61 -13.72
C ARG A 281 15.42 -7.64 -14.42
N ILE A 282 14.17 -7.75 -13.97
CA ILE A 282 13.17 -8.58 -14.60
C ILE A 282 12.36 -7.70 -15.57
N PRO A 283 12.39 -7.94 -16.89
CA PRO A 283 11.75 -7.05 -17.86
C PRO A 283 10.24 -6.87 -17.66
N SER A 284 9.52 -7.94 -17.29
CA SER A 284 8.08 -7.90 -17.02
C SER A 284 7.74 -6.95 -15.87
N LEU A 285 8.48 -7.01 -14.76
CA LEU A 285 8.29 -6.10 -13.63
C LEU A 285 8.56 -4.65 -14.00
N THR A 286 9.54 -4.38 -14.87
CA THR A 286 9.80 -3.01 -15.36
C THR A 286 8.59 -2.46 -16.11
N CYS A 287 8.04 -3.24 -17.04
CA CYS A 287 6.93 -2.80 -17.88
C CYS A 287 5.66 -2.58 -17.06
N ILE A 288 5.35 -3.50 -16.15
CA ILE A 288 4.20 -3.38 -15.25
C ILE A 288 4.38 -2.17 -14.32
N GLY A 289 5.56 -1.99 -13.74
CA GLY A 289 5.89 -0.89 -12.83
C GLY A 289 5.81 0.51 -13.44
N MET A 290 5.69 0.63 -14.78
CA MET A 290 5.49 1.90 -15.49
C MET A 290 4.03 2.37 -15.50
N ASN A 291 3.06 1.44 -15.41
CA ASN A 291 1.62 1.74 -15.38
C ASN A 291 0.91 0.99 -14.23
N PRO A 292 1.41 1.07 -12.98
CA PRO A 292 1.03 0.12 -11.93
C PRO A 292 -0.45 0.20 -11.53
N LEU A 293 -0.96 1.41 -11.26
CA LEU A 293 -2.36 1.61 -10.86
C LEU A 293 -3.34 1.25 -11.97
N PHE A 294 -3.00 1.54 -13.23
CA PHE A 294 -3.85 1.20 -14.36
C PHE A 294 -3.98 -0.31 -14.54
N ILE A 295 -2.85 -1.04 -14.48
CA ILE A 295 -2.85 -2.51 -14.55
C ILE A 295 -3.65 -3.10 -13.38
N TYR A 296 -3.47 -2.58 -12.17
CA TYR A 296 -4.21 -3.02 -10.99
C TYR A 296 -5.72 -2.80 -11.14
N ILE A 297 -6.17 -1.61 -11.53
CA ILE A 297 -7.60 -1.30 -11.72
C ILE A 297 -8.22 -2.23 -12.77
N ILE A 298 -7.58 -2.41 -13.93
CA ILE A 298 -8.08 -3.34 -14.95
C ILE A 298 -8.15 -4.76 -14.40
N SER A 299 -7.17 -5.17 -13.59
CA SER A 299 -7.15 -6.52 -13.05
C SER A 299 -8.30 -6.81 -12.10
N ILE A 300 -8.68 -5.85 -11.25
CA ILE A 300 -9.83 -6.01 -10.37
C ILE A 300 -11.11 -6.09 -11.19
N LEU A 301 -11.31 -5.16 -12.13
CA LEU A 301 -12.48 -5.17 -13.00
C LEU A 301 -12.60 -6.49 -13.78
N LEU A 302 -11.46 -7.06 -14.20
CA LEU A 302 -11.44 -8.36 -14.86
C LEU A 302 -11.76 -9.50 -13.89
N ILE A 303 -11.22 -9.48 -12.67
CA ILE A 303 -11.52 -10.48 -11.64
C ILE A 303 -13.01 -10.47 -11.32
N ASP A 304 -13.61 -9.30 -11.08
CA ASP A 304 -15.04 -9.17 -10.76
C ASP A 304 -15.93 -9.75 -11.88
N VAL A 305 -15.55 -9.55 -13.14
CA VAL A 305 -16.26 -10.13 -14.29
C VAL A 305 -16.12 -11.65 -14.33
N ILE A 306 -14.94 -12.19 -14.01
CA ILE A 306 -14.69 -13.64 -14.03
C ILE A 306 -15.34 -14.34 -12.84
N GLU A 307 -15.34 -13.73 -11.64
CA GLU A 307 -16.01 -14.28 -10.45
C GLU A 307 -17.52 -14.40 -10.65
N GLY A 308 -18.11 -13.59 -11.53
CA GLY A 308 -19.50 -13.75 -11.97
C GLY A 308 -19.77 -14.99 -12.84
N LEU A 309 -18.73 -15.73 -13.23
CA LEU A 309 -18.82 -17.00 -13.96
C LEU A 309 -18.49 -18.15 -12.99
N ASP A 310 -19.26 -19.23 -13.01
CA ASP A 310 -19.00 -20.39 -12.15
C ASP A 310 -17.56 -20.90 -12.33
N VAL A 311 -16.74 -20.72 -11.30
CA VAL A 311 -15.32 -21.11 -11.29
C VAL A 311 -15.26 -22.63 -11.12
N LEU A 312 -14.80 -23.32 -12.15
CA LEU A 312 -14.56 -24.77 -12.09
C LEU A 312 -13.46 -25.09 -11.08
N GLU A 313 -13.64 -26.14 -10.29
CA GLU A 313 -12.56 -26.64 -9.42
C GLU A 313 -11.33 -27.03 -10.27
N MET A 314 -10.19 -26.39 -9.99
CA MET A 314 -8.93 -26.63 -10.69
C MET A 314 -7.99 -27.48 -9.84
N SER A 315 -7.27 -28.40 -10.47
CA SER A 315 -6.11 -29.03 -9.83
C SER A 315 -5.00 -28.00 -9.60
N LEU A 316 -4.12 -28.21 -8.61
CA LEU A 316 -3.03 -27.26 -8.31
C LEU A 316 -2.15 -26.90 -9.52
N PRO A 317 -1.67 -27.85 -10.35
CA PRO A 317 -0.92 -27.52 -11.55
C PRO A 317 -1.71 -26.68 -12.56
N ALA A 318 -3.00 -26.98 -12.72
CA ALA A 318 -3.88 -26.20 -13.58
C ALA A 318 -4.11 -24.79 -13.02
N GLY A 319 -4.24 -24.64 -11.71
CA GLY A 319 -4.32 -23.34 -11.03
C GLY A 319 -3.08 -22.48 -11.25
N PHE A 320 -1.88 -23.03 -11.08
CA PHE A 320 -0.64 -22.31 -11.38
C PHE A 320 -0.53 -21.95 -12.87
N GLY A 321 -0.93 -22.86 -13.77
CA GLY A 321 -0.99 -22.61 -15.21
C GLY A 321 -1.97 -21.47 -15.56
N GLY A 322 -3.17 -21.50 -14.97
CA GLY A 322 -4.20 -20.48 -15.13
C GLY A 322 -3.74 -19.11 -14.66
N PHE A 323 -3.13 -19.05 -13.46
CA PHE A 323 -2.55 -17.81 -12.95
C PHE A 323 -1.41 -17.30 -13.84
N ALA A 324 -0.53 -18.17 -14.34
CA ALA A 324 0.55 -17.79 -15.24
C ALA A 324 0.02 -17.18 -16.54
N LEU A 325 -1.06 -17.75 -17.11
CA LEU A 325 -1.75 -17.19 -18.28
C LEU A 325 -2.38 -15.83 -17.96
N PHE A 326 -3.10 -15.73 -16.84
CA PHE A 326 -3.71 -14.47 -16.38
C PHE A 326 -2.66 -13.37 -16.20
N TYR A 327 -1.57 -13.65 -15.49
CA TYR A 327 -0.46 -12.72 -15.36
C TYR A 327 0.18 -12.39 -16.71
N GLY A 328 0.32 -13.38 -17.59
CA GLY A 328 0.84 -13.21 -18.95
C GLY A 328 0.06 -12.19 -19.79
N ILE A 329 -1.27 -12.12 -19.64
CA ILE A 329 -2.12 -11.10 -20.30
C ILE A 329 -1.70 -9.69 -19.86
N PHE A 330 -1.54 -9.46 -18.57
CA PHE A 330 -1.11 -8.15 -18.05
C PHE A 330 0.33 -7.82 -18.41
N VAL A 331 1.23 -8.81 -18.47
CA VAL A 331 2.60 -8.62 -18.96
C VAL A 331 2.58 -8.21 -20.43
N ALA A 332 1.78 -8.86 -21.27
CA ALA A 332 1.65 -8.53 -22.69
C ALA A 332 1.09 -7.12 -22.89
N LEU A 333 0.03 -6.76 -22.16
CA LEU A 333 -0.54 -5.41 -22.15
C LEU A 333 0.49 -4.36 -21.73
N ALA A 334 1.16 -4.58 -20.59
CA ALA A 334 2.18 -3.66 -20.07
C ALA A 334 3.37 -3.51 -21.04
N TYR A 335 3.78 -4.60 -21.68
CA TYR A 335 4.85 -4.58 -22.67
C TYR A 335 4.45 -3.81 -23.94
N TRP A 336 3.23 -4.00 -24.43
CA TRP A 336 2.67 -3.23 -25.54
C TRP A 336 2.62 -1.73 -25.22
N MET A 337 2.11 -1.36 -24.04
CA MET A 337 2.09 0.04 -23.57
C MET A 337 3.50 0.62 -23.49
N CYS A 338 4.46 -0.16 -22.97
CA CYS A 338 5.86 0.23 -22.87
C CYS A 338 6.47 0.51 -24.25
N ARG A 339 6.26 -0.37 -25.24
CA ARG A 339 6.73 -0.16 -26.63
C ARG A 339 6.10 1.06 -27.28
N LYS A 340 4.84 1.36 -26.98
CA LYS A 340 4.12 2.53 -27.51
C LYS A 340 4.33 3.81 -26.71
N ASN A 341 5.18 3.80 -25.67
CA ASN A 341 5.40 4.93 -24.76
C ASN A 341 4.09 5.47 -24.13
N ILE A 342 3.14 4.59 -23.83
CA ILE A 342 1.88 4.95 -23.18
C ILE A 342 2.08 4.91 -21.66
N TYR A 343 1.85 6.06 -21.02
CA TYR A 343 1.99 6.24 -19.57
C TYR A 343 0.73 6.87 -18.99
N ILE A 344 -0.08 6.05 -18.33
CA ILE A 344 -1.32 6.49 -17.68
C ILE A 344 -0.99 6.89 -16.26
N LYS A 345 -1.19 8.18 -15.96
CA LYS A 345 -1.00 8.74 -14.62
C LYS A 345 -2.36 9.06 -14.04
N ILE A 346 -2.74 8.29 -13.03
CA ILE A 346 -3.93 8.51 -12.22
C ILE A 346 -3.51 9.26 -10.96
#